data_AF-A0ABD5XJL8-F1
#
_entry.id   AF-A0ABD5XJL8-F1
#
_cell.length_a   1.000
_cell.length_b   1.000
_cell.length_c   1.000
_cell.angle_alpha   90.00
_cell.angle_beta   90.00
_cell.angle_gamma   90.00
#
_symmetry.space_group_name_H-M   'P 1'
#
loop_
_entity.id
_entity.type
_entity.pdbx_description
1 polymer ?
#
loop_
_entity_poly.entity_id
_entity_poly.type
_entity_poly.pdbx_seq_one_letter_code
_entity_poly.pdbx_strand_id
1 'polypeptide(L)'
;MLLRSTANDAAFDDGRAPTETDVRKLKLQMYHVHLPKLERMGLIESTDGWYDIRRGPRFDDIAPLLRVIDDHRDELPTDLL
;
A
#
# COMPACT_ATOMS: atom_id res chain seq x y z
N MET A 1 14.55 -18.39 19.85
CA MET A 1 13.23 -17.95 19.37
C MET A 1 13.46 -17.11 18.12
N LEU A 2 13.39 -17.74 16.93
CA LEU A 2 13.76 -17.12 15.66
C LEU A 2 12.51 -16.50 15.02
N LEU A 3 12.32 -15.19 15.15
CA LEU A 3 11.40 -14.46 14.27
C LEU A 3 12.14 -14.14 12.96
N ARG A 4 12.07 -15.06 12.00
CA ARG A 4 12.19 -14.72 10.59
C ARG A 4 10.79 -14.77 10.00
N SER A 5 10.19 -13.61 9.77
CA SER A 5 9.04 -13.47 8.87
C SER A 5 9.18 -12.14 8.16
N THR A 6 10.23 -12.04 7.35
CA THR A 6 10.20 -11.22 6.15
C THR A 6 9.49 -12.06 5.10
N ALA A 7 8.16 -12.02 5.11
CA ALA A 7 7.33 -12.51 4.03
C ALA A 7 6.36 -11.39 3.69
N ASN A 8 6.93 -10.31 3.16
CA ASN A 8 6.19 -9.18 2.62
C ASN A 8 6.06 -9.26 1.09
N ASP A 9 6.43 -10.39 0.47
CA ASP A 9 6.56 -10.53 -0.99
C ASP A 9 5.63 -11.59 -1.60
N ALA A 10 4.46 -11.85 -1.01
CA ALA A 10 3.54 -12.86 -1.56
C ALA A 10 2.08 -12.61 -1.19
N ALA A 11 1.61 -11.37 -1.27
CA ALA A 11 0.18 -11.16 -1.42
C ALA A 11 -0.06 -11.03 -2.92
N PHE A 12 -0.71 -12.04 -3.52
CA PHE A 12 -1.21 -12.05 -4.90
C PHE A 12 -0.21 -12.48 -6.01
N ASP A 13 0.19 -13.76 -6.05
CA ASP A 13 0.78 -14.37 -7.27
C ASP A 13 0.49 -15.88 -7.44
N ASP A 14 -0.79 -16.31 -7.47
CA ASP A 14 -1.11 -17.69 -7.90
C ASP A 14 -2.30 -17.81 -8.86
N GLY A 15 -2.80 -16.70 -9.41
CA GLY A 15 -3.97 -16.72 -10.31
C GLY A 15 -5.28 -17.13 -9.63
N ARG A 16 -5.32 -17.33 -8.30
CA ARG A 16 -6.53 -17.60 -7.54
C ARG A 16 -7.20 -16.30 -7.12
N ALA A 17 -8.53 -16.27 -7.20
CA ALA A 17 -9.32 -15.19 -6.62
C ALA A 17 -9.06 -15.09 -5.10
N PRO A 18 -8.79 -13.88 -4.57
CA PRO A 18 -8.49 -13.69 -3.16
C PRO A 18 -9.65 -14.17 -2.28
N THR A 19 -9.35 -14.84 -1.18
CA THR A 19 -10.39 -15.25 -0.23
C THR A 19 -10.87 -14.06 0.59
N GLU A 20 -12.04 -14.18 1.20
CA GLU A 20 -12.55 -13.17 2.14
C GLU A 20 -11.57 -12.93 3.32
N THR A 21 -10.84 -13.98 3.73
CA THR A 21 -9.81 -13.89 4.76
C THR A 21 -8.60 -13.09 4.30
N ASP A 22 -8.17 -13.26 3.04
CA ASP A 22 -7.05 -12.49 2.47
C ASP A 22 -7.42 -11.00 2.36
N VAL A 23 -8.65 -10.71 1.93
CA VAL A 23 -9.17 -9.33 1.87
C VAL A 23 -9.23 -8.71 3.27
N ARG A 24 -9.68 -9.45 4.29
CA ARG A 24 -9.70 -8.98 5.68
C ARG A 24 -8.28 -8.70 6.20
N LYS A 25 -7.33 -9.60 5.93
CA LYS A 25 -5.94 -9.45 6.35
C LYS A 25 -5.29 -8.23 5.69
N LEU A 26 -5.49 -8.04 4.39
CA LEU A 26 -5.02 -6.87 3.65
C LEU A 26 -5.57 -5.57 4.26
N LYS A 27 -6.88 -5.53 4.53
CA LYS A 27 -7.52 -4.37 5.17
C LYS A 27 -6.88 -4.05 6.52
N LEU A 28 -6.69 -5.05 7.38
CA LEU A 28 -6.03 -4.86 8.67
C LEU A 28 -4.60 -4.33 8.52
N GLN A 29 -3.82 -4.84 7.56
CA GLN A 29 -2.47 -4.33 7.30
C GLN A 29 -2.50 -2.88 6.80
N MET A 30 -3.42 -2.52 5.90
CA MET A 30 -3.59 -1.14 5.46
C MET A 30 -3.87 -0.21 6.63
N TYR A 31 -4.85 -0.55 7.47
CA TYR A 31 -5.25 0.29 8.61
C TYR A 31 -4.21 0.40 9.71
N HIS A 32 -3.50 -0.67 10.04
CA HIS A 32 -2.60 -0.68 11.18
C HIS A 32 -1.14 -0.42 10.83
N VAL A 33 -0.73 -0.60 9.56
CA VAL A 33 0.68 -0.51 9.15
C VAL A 33 0.92 0.60 8.12
N HIS A 34 0.18 0.62 7.02
CA HIS A 34 0.52 1.46 5.88
C HIS A 34 -0.10 2.86 5.96
N LEU A 35 -1.42 2.97 6.14
CA LEU A 35 -2.11 4.27 6.20
C LEU A 35 -1.57 5.16 7.32
N PRO A 36 -1.32 4.67 8.55
CA PRO A 36 -0.73 5.51 9.59
C PRO A 36 0.67 6.02 9.26
N LYS A 37 1.46 5.29 8.44
CA LYS A 37 2.78 5.76 8.00
C LYS A 37 2.63 6.91 6.99
N LEU A 38 1.75 6.73 6.01
CA LEU A 38 1.50 7.74 4.97
C LEU A 38 0.91 9.02 5.56
N GLU A 39 0.02 8.89 6.54
CA GLU A 39 -0.57 10.03 7.26
C GLU A 39 0.49 10.77 8.08
N ARG A 40 1.36 10.07 8.82
CA ARG A 40 2.50 10.69 9.52
C ARG A 40 3.46 11.42 8.57
N MET A 41 3.56 10.98 7.32
CA MET A 41 4.37 11.64 6.29
C MET A 41 3.66 12.86 5.68
N GLY A 42 2.38 13.08 5.99
CA GLY A 42 1.54 14.15 5.41
C GLY A 42 1.11 13.87 3.97
N LEU A 43 1.25 12.63 3.51
CA LEU A 43 0.91 12.24 2.14
C LEU A 43 -0.58 11.97 1.98
N ILE A 44 -1.24 11.53 3.04
CA ILE A 44 -2.68 11.32 3.10
C ILE A 44 -3.26 11.98 4.36
N GLU A 45 -4.56 12.22 4.33
CA GLU A 45 -5.39 12.56 5.49
C GLU A 45 -6.54 11.55 5.56
N SER A 46 -6.79 10.97 6.74
CA SER A 46 -7.96 10.14 6.96
C SER A 46 -9.04 10.92 7.71
N THR A 47 -10.31 10.73 7.35
CA THR A 47 -11.42 11.23 8.18
C THR A 47 -11.86 10.18 9.19
N ASP A 48 -12.69 10.59 10.16
CA ASP A 48 -13.20 9.71 11.20
C ASP A 48 -13.79 8.42 10.60
N GLY A 49 -13.19 7.30 10.99
CA GLY A 49 -13.55 5.96 10.52
C GLY A 49 -12.58 5.33 9.52
N TRP A 50 -11.53 6.03 9.06
CA TRP A 50 -10.51 5.50 8.12
C TRP A 50 -11.05 5.00 6.77
N TYR A 51 -12.36 5.17 6.51
CA TYR A 51 -13.02 4.73 5.29
C TYR A 51 -12.97 5.77 4.16
N ASP A 52 -12.51 7.00 4.47
CA ASP A 52 -12.27 8.05 3.49
C ASP A 52 -10.82 8.54 3.63
N ILE A 53 -10.06 8.41 2.54
CA ILE A 53 -8.65 8.78 2.45
C ILE A 53 -8.54 9.90 1.42
N ARG A 54 -7.99 11.02 1.85
CA ARG A 54 -7.78 12.23 1.03
C ARG A 54 -6.30 12.46 0.81
N ARG A 55 -5.96 13.23 -0.23
CA ARG A 55 -4.58 13.71 -0.43
C ARG A 55 -4.21 14.62 0.72
N GLY A 56 -3.09 14.32 1.36
CA GLY A 56 -2.54 15.18 2.40
C GLY A 56 -1.76 16.36 1.81
N PRO A 57 -1.37 17.32 2.66
CA PRO A 57 -0.73 18.57 2.22
C PRO A 57 0.63 18.37 1.53
N ARG A 58 1.26 17.21 1.70
CA ARG A 58 2.55 16.86 1.08
C ARG A 58 2.42 15.89 -0.08
N PHE A 59 1.21 15.56 -0.51
CA PHE A 59 0.99 14.61 -1.60
C PHE A 59 1.75 15.02 -2.88
N ASP A 60 1.75 16.33 -3.19
CA ASP A 60 2.39 16.85 -4.39
C ASP A 60 3.92 16.71 -4.37
N ASP A 61 4.55 16.48 -3.20
CA ASP A 61 5.99 16.19 -3.10
C ASP A 61 6.36 14.88 -3.82
N ILE A 62 5.47 13.88 -3.78
CA ILE A 62 5.72 12.54 -4.35
C ILE A 62 4.95 12.29 -5.65
N ALA A 63 3.89 13.07 -5.92
CA ALA A 63 3.03 12.88 -7.07
C ALA A 63 3.77 12.85 -8.43
N PRO A 64 4.87 13.61 -8.67
CA PRO A 64 5.64 13.49 -9.90
C PRO A 64 6.28 12.11 -10.07
N LEU A 65 6.84 11.54 -9.00
CA LEU A 65 7.44 10.21 -9.04
C LEU A 65 6.38 9.13 -9.26
N LEU A 66 5.25 9.23 -8.55
CA LEU A 66 4.13 8.30 -8.71
C LEU A 66 3.60 8.31 -10.15
N ARG A 67 3.56 9.48 -10.80
CA ARG A 67 3.17 9.59 -12.22
C ARG A 67 4.13 8.85 -13.14
N VAL A 68 5.44 9.00 -12.96
CA VAL A 68 6.44 8.25 -13.76
C VAL A 68 6.27 6.75 -13.58
N ILE A 69 6.04 6.28 -12.36
CA ILE A 69 5.79 4.85 -12.08
C ILE A 69 4.52 4.36 -12.79
N ASP A 70 3.45 5.16 -12.76
CA ASP A 70 2.17 4.83 -13.41
C ASP A 70 2.28 4.83 -14.95
N ASP A 71 2.93 5.86 -15.52
CA ASP A 71 3.15 6.01 -16.96
C ASP A 71 4.02 4.88 -17.55
N HIS A 72 4.95 4.34 -16.75
CA HIS A 72 5.89 3.28 -17.17
C HIS A 72 5.59 1.91 -16.53
N ARG A 73 4.37 1.69 -16.03
CA ARG A 73 4.03 0.50 -15.23
C ARG A 73 4.42 -0.83 -15.89
N ASP A 74 4.22 -0.96 -17.20
CA ASP A 74 4.50 -2.19 -17.96
C ASP A 74 6.00 -2.42 -18.22
N GLU A 75 6.82 -1.39 -17.99
CA GLU A 75 8.29 -1.43 -18.14
C GLU A 75 9.00 -1.60 -16.79
N LEU A 76 8.26 -1.55 -15.68
CA LEU A 76 8.83 -1.71 -14.35
C LEU A 76 9.30 -3.16 -14.14
N PRO A 77 10.51 -3.34 -13.59
CA PRO A 77 10.97 -4.65 -13.14
C PRO A 77 9.94 -5.33 -12.23
N THR A 78 9.66 -6.61 -12.47
CA THR A 78 8.64 -7.37 -11.70
C THR A 78 9.02 -7.50 -10.22
N ASP A 79 10.28 -7.31 -9.86
CA ASP A 79 10.78 -7.30 -8.48
C ASP A 79 10.56 -5.98 -7.73
N LEU A 80 10.11 -4.92 -8.44
CA LEU A 80 9.71 -3.64 -7.84
C LEU A 80 8.20 -3.54 -7.58
N LEU A 81 7.41 -4.50 -8.08
CA LEU A 81 5.96 -4.62 -7.89
C LEU A 81 5.62 -5.71 -6.86
#